data_AF-A0A919Q9S9-F1
#
_entry.id   AF-A0A919Q9S9-F1
#
_cell.length_a   1.000
_cell.length_b   1.000
_cell.length_c   1.000
_cell.angle_alpha   90.00
_cell.angle_beta   90.00
_cell.angle_gamma   90.00
#
_symmetry.space_group_name_H-M   'P 1'
#
loop_
_entity.id
_entity.type
_entity.pdbx_description
1 polymer ?
#
loop_
_entity_poly.entity_id
_entity_poly.type
_entity_poly.pdbx_seq_one_letter_code
_entity_poly.pdbx_strand_id
1 'polypeptide(L)'
;MVRARRPSPQTVAVLTALAETGADWCHGYDLCRALGLKAGTVYPILIRLAERGQVETAWETDPPRGRPARHLYRLSNAGAELARTLAASAHDGAPSPGANRFAPGTA
;
A
#
# COMPACT_ATOMS: atom_id res chain seq x y z
N MET A 1 -14.31 -8.76 -21.20
CA MET A 1 -13.16 -7.86 -21.01
C MET A 1 -13.51 -6.76 -20.02
N VAL A 2 -13.17 -6.94 -18.73
CA VAL A 2 -13.34 -5.86 -17.75
C VAL A 2 -12.25 -4.84 -18.03
N ARG A 3 -12.61 -3.66 -18.55
CA ARG A 3 -11.69 -2.53 -18.68
C ARG A 3 -10.99 -2.34 -17.34
N ALA A 4 -9.68 -2.54 -17.30
CA ALA A 4 -8.84 -2.16 -16.18
C ALA A 4 -8.92 -0.63 -16.07
N ARG A 5 -9.92 -0.14 -15.34
CA ARG A 5 -9.99 1.28 -15.00
C ARG A 5 -8.68 1.60 -14.30
N ARG A 6 -7.98 2.62 -14.79
CA ARG A 6 -6.80 3.15 -14.11
C ARG A 6 -7.19 3.37 -12.64
N PRO A 7 -6.47 2.73 -11.69
CA PRO A 7 -6.74 2.94 -10.28
C PRO A 7 -6.62 4.43 -9.94
N SER A 8 -7.36 4.87 -8.92
CA SER A 8 -7.27 6.25 -8.42
C SER A 8 -5.81 6.60 -8.13
N PRO A 9 -5.37 7.86 -8.32
CA PRO A 9 -4.02 8.29 -7.95
C PRO A 9 -3.64 7.90 -6.50
N GLN A 10 -4.62 7.91 -5.60
CA GLN A 10 -4.45 7.49 -4.21
C GLN A 10 -4.15 5.98 -4.10
N THR A 11 -4.81 5.16 -4.90
CA THR A 11 -4.58 3.71 -4.96
C THR A 11 -3.20 3.40 -5.54
N VAL A 12 -2.79 4.13 -6.57
CA VAL A 12 -1.43 4.02 -7.12
C VAL A 12 -0.40 4.38 -6.04
N ALA A 13 -0.58 5.48 -5.33
CA ALA A 13 0.32 5.90 -4.26
C ALA A 13 0.44 4.85 -3.13
N VAL A 14 -0.68 4.25 -2.71
CA VAL A 14 -0.68 3.16 -1.71
C VAL A 14 0.06 1.92 -2.21
N LEU A 15 -0.17 1.51 -3.47
CA LEU A 15 0.53 0.38 -4.08
C LEU A 15 2.03 0.63 -4.21
N THR A 16 2.42 1.84 -4.62
CA THR A 16 3.83 2.23 -4.71
C THR A 16 4.52 2.20 -3.35
N ALA A 17 3.90 2.78 -2.32
CA ALA A 17 4.46 2.75 -0.97
C ALA A 17 4.60 1.32 -0.41
N LEU A 18 3.62 0.45 -0.66
CA LEU A 18 3.72 -0.97 -0.30
C LEU A 18 4.79 -1.70 -1.13
N ALA A 19 5.00 -1.32 -2.39
CA ALA A 19 6.06 -1.88 -3.23
C ALA A 19 7.46 -1.45 -2.80
N GLU A 20 7.61 -0.25 -2.22
CA GLU A 20 8.86 0.20 -1.58
C GLU A 20 9.21 -0.66 -0.35
N THR A 21 8.20 -1.11 0.40
CA THR A 21 8.37 -2.07 1.51
C THR A 21 8.69 -3.49 1.04
N GLY A 22 8.24 -3.87 -0.15
CA GLY A 22 8.47 -5.20 -0.71
C GLY A 22 7.71 -6.29 0.04
N ALA A 23 8.45 -7.31 0.52
CA ALA A 23 7.88 -8.48 1.20
C ALA A 23 7.70 -8.28 2.72
N ASP A 24 8.05 -7.11 3.23
CA ASP A 24 7.88 -6.77 4.64
C ASP A 24 6.45 -6.30 4.97
N TRP A 25 6.09 -6.45 6.23
CA TRP A 25 4.79 -6.03 6.75
C TRP A 25 4.77 -4.52 7.04
N CYS A 26 3.66 -3.88 6.73
CA CYS A 26 3.46 -2.44 6.91
C CYS A 26 2.20 -2.11 7.70
N HIS A 27 2.27 -1.08 8.54
CA HIS A 27 1.06 -0.59 9.19
C HIS A 27 0.29 0.36 8.26
N GLY A 28 -1.04 0.22 8.26
CA GLY A 28 -1.92 1.18 7.55
C GLY A 28 -1.73 2.62 8.04
N TYR A 29 -1.35 2.81 9.30
CA TYR A 29 -1.02 4.11 9.86
C TYR A 29 0.26 4.72 9.26
N ASP A 30 1.31 3.93 9.06
CA ASP A 30 2.56 4.41 8.45
C ASP A 30 2.32 4.82 7.01
N LEU A 31 1.46 4.09 6.27
CA LEU A 31 1.00 4.49 4.94
C LEU A 31 0.27 5.83 4.96
N CYS A 32 -0.62 6.05 5.94
CA CYS A 32 -1.27 7.36 6.10
C CYS A 32 -0.26 8.49 6.31
N ARG A 33 0.75 8.26 7.17
CA ARG A 33 1.79 9.24 7.48
C ARG A 33 2.71 9.52 6.29
N ALA A 34 3.16 8.48 5.60
CA ALA A 34 4.07 8.59 4.47
C ALA A 34 3.41 9.26 3.26
N LEU A 35 2.15 8.91 3.00
CA LEU A 35 1.39 9.45 1.87
C LEU A 35 0.68 10.78 2.18
N GLY A 36 0.67 11.21 3.45
CA GLY A 36 -0.10 12.37 3.88
C GLY A 36 -1.62 12.21 3.69
N LEU A 37 -2.10 10.97 3.58
CA LEU A 37 -3.51 10.66 3.33
C LEU A 37 -4.25 10.41 4.64
N LYS A 38 -5.54 10.77 4.65
CA LYS A 38 -6.40 10.47 5.79
C LYS A 38 -6.66 8.97 5.89
N ALA A 39 -6.77 8.48 7.13
CA ALA A 39 -7.18 7.10 7.42
C ALA A 39 -8.47 6.70 6.67
N GLY A 40 -9.46 7.59 6.59
CA GLY A 40 -10.71 7.38 5.86
C GLY A 40 -10.55 7.22 4.34
N THR A 41 -9.37 7.47 3.79
CA THR A 41 -9.02 7.21 2.38
C THR A 41 -8.16 5.96 2.26
N VAL A 42 -7.13 5.82 3.09
CA VAL A 42 -6.18 4.70 3.02
C VAL A 42 -6.84 3.37 3.36
N TYR A 43 -7.61 3.28 4.46
CA TYR A 43 -8.21 2.01 4.88
C TYR A 43 -9.21 1.45 3.85
N PRO A 44 -10.16 2.24 3.29
CA PRO A 44 -11.04 1.74 2.24
C PRO A 44 -10.33 1.36 0.95
N ILE A 45 -9.14 1.92 0.67
CA ILE A 45 -8.30 1.49 -0.45
C ILE A 45 -7.66 0.14 -0.12
N LEU A 46 -7.04 0.00 1.06
CA LEU A 46 -6.42 -1.24 1.51
C LEU A 46 -7.41 -2.41 1.54
N ILE A 47 -8.62 -2.18 2.05
CA ILE A 47 -9.71 -3.18 2.04
C ILE A 47 -10.00 -3.63 0.62
N ARG A 48 -10.21 -2.71 -0.32
CA ARG A 48 -10.48 -3.04 -1.72
C ARG A 48 -9.34 -3.77 -2.41
N LEU A 49 -8.09 -3.44 -2.08
CA LEU A 49 -6.92 -4.13 -2.60
C LEU A 49 -6.82 -5.55 -2.03
N ALA A 50 -7.12 -5.73 -0.75
CA ALA A 50 -7.17 -7.02 -0.09
C ALA A 50 -8.28 -7.92 -0.65
N GLU A 51 -9.49 -7.38 -0.85
CA GLU A 51 -10.60 -8.08 -1.50
C GLU A 51 -10.25 -8.55 -2.92
N ARG A 52 -9.33 -7.87 -3.60
CA ARG A 52 -8.83 -8.22 -4.94
C ARG A 52 -7.64 -9.17 -4.91
N GLY A 53 -7.15 -9.56 -3.73
CA GLY A 53 -5.95 -10.39 -3.57
C GLY A 53 -4.64 -9.67 -3.93
N GLN A 54 -4.65 -8.33 -3.97
CA GLN A 54 -3.46 -7.51 -4.30
C GLN A 54 -2.65 -7.16 -3.05
N VAL A 55 -3.28 -7.18 -1.89
CA VAL A 55 -2.66 -6.92 -0.59
C VAL A 55 -3.05 -8.02 0.38
N GLU A 56 -2.07 -8.51 1.12
CA GLU A 56 -2.29 -9.44 2.22
C GLU A 56 -2.50 -8.65 3.51
N THR A 57 -3.47 -9.10 4.32
CA THR A 57 -3.76 -8.51 5.62
C THR A 57 -3.50 -9.52 6.71
N ALA A 58 -2.70 -9.15 7.69
CA ALA A 58 -2.43 -9.95 8.88
C ALA A 58 -2.63 -9.11 10.15
N TRP A 59 -2.86 -9.78 11.26
CA TRP A 59 -2.80 -9.15 12.57
C TRP A 59 -1.37 -9.23 13.10
N GLU A 60 -0.91 -8.17 13.74
CA GLU A 60 0.35 -8.15 14.48
C GLU A 60 0.38 -9.31 15.49
N THR A 61 1.38 -10.18 15.38
CA THR A 61 1.45 -11.44 16.13
C THR A 61 2.02 -11.26 17.54
N ASP A 62 2.86 -10.23 17.75
CA ASP A 62 3.44 -9.89 19.06
C ASP A 62 3.13 -8.43 19.44
N PRO A 63 1.87 -8.11 19.78
CA PRO A 63 1.53 -6.76 20.21
C PRO A 63 2.14 -6.46 21.59
N PRO A 64 2.74 -5.27 21.80
CA PRO A 64 3.22 -4.84 23.10
C PRO A 64 2.12 -4.90 24.17
N ARG A 65 2.47 -5.29 25.40
CA ARG A 65 1.52 -5.37 26.52
C ARG A 65 0.75 -4.05 26.68
N GLY A 66 -0.58 -4.11 26.51
CA GLY A 66 -1.48 -2.97 26.69
C GLY A 66 -1.94 -2.26 25.41
N ARG A 67 -1.52 -2.72 24.23
CA ARG A 67 -2.00 -2.21 22.93
C ARG A 67 -2.79 -3.29 22.18
N PRO A 68 -3.93 -2.97 21.55
CA PRO A 68 -4.60 -3.91 20.65
C PRO A 68 -3.72 -4.23 19.44
N ALA A 69 -3.79 -5.47 18.96
CA ALA A 69 -3.11 -5.90 17.74
C ALA A 69 -3.42 -4.94 16.59
N ARG A 70 -2.39 -4.53 15.85
CA ARG A 70 -2.57 -3.67 14.67
C ARG A 70 -2.71 -4.52 13.42
N HIS A 71 -3.48 -4.00 12.46
CA HIS A 71 -3.50 -4.56 11.11
C HIS A 71 -2.19 -4.25 10.38
N LEU A 72 -1.56 -5.32 9.93
CA LEU A 72 -0.43 -5.33 9.05
C LEU A 72 -0.91 -5.60 7.63
N TYR A 73 -0.29 -4.91 6.69
CA TYR A 73 -0.56 -4.96 5.26
C TYR A 73 0.75 -5.27 4.55
N ARG A 74 0.73 -6.24 3.65
CA ARG A 74 1.87 -6.58 2.80
C ARG A 74 1.41 -6.63 1.35
N LEU A 75 2.29 -6.27 0.43
CA LEU A 75 2.00 -6.45 -0.99
C LEU A 75 2.02 -7.93 -1.36
N SER A 76 0.95 -8.41 -2.00
CA SER A 76 0.96 -9.77 -2.57
C SER A 76 1.74 -9.79 -3.88
N ASN A 77 2.06 -10.98 -4.41
CA ASN A 77 2.71 -11.09 -5.72
C ASN A 77 1.88 -10.41 -6.84
N ALA A 78 0.55 -10.54 -6.79
CA ALA A 78 -0.36 -9.88 -7.73
C ALA A 78 -0.34 -8.35 -7.56
N GLY A 79 -0.24 -7.85 -6.32
CA GLY A 79 -0.06 -6.43 -6.06
C GLY A 79 1.27 -5.88 -6.56
N ALA A 80 2.36 -6.66 -6.44
CA ALA A 80 3.68 -6.31 -6.93
C ALA A 80 3.72 -6.20 -8.45
N GLU A 81 3.09 -7.14 -9.16
CA GLU A 81 2.97 -7.08 -10.62
C GLU A 81 2.14 -5.88 -11.07
N LEU A 82 1.05 -5.58 -10.36
CA LEU A 82 0.24 -4.40 -10.63
C LEU A 82 1.03 -3.11 -10.42
N ALA A 83 1.76 -2.98 -9.30
CA ALA A 83 2.58 -1.82 -9.00
C ALA A 83 3.64 -1.60 -10.09
N ARG A 84 4.32 -2.66 -10.54
CA ARG A 84 5.27 -2.61 -11.66
C ARG A 84 4.61 -2.12 -12.96
N THR A 85 3.43 -2.64 -13.28
CA THR A 85 2.68 -2.25 -14.49
C THR A 85 2.28 -0.77 -14.44
N LEU A 86 1.86 -0.29 -13.26
CA LEU A 86 1.49 1.11 -13.05
C LEU A 86 2.70 2.04 -13.10
N ALA A 87 3.84 1.63 -12.55
CA ALA A 87 5.09 2.38 -12.61
C ALA A 87 5.59 2.53 -14.05
N ALA A 88 5.55 1.45 -14.85
CA ALA A 88 5.87 1.50 -16.27
C ALA A 88 4.95 2.48 -17.02
N SER A 89 3.65 2.46 -16.71
CA SER A 89 2.65 3.33 -17.32
C SER A 89 2.72 4.80 -16.85
N ALA A 90 3.46 5.09 -15.77
CA ALA A 90 3.68 6.44 -15.25
C ALA A 90 4.95 7.07 -15.85
N HIS A 91 5.95 6.24 -16.20
CA HIS A 91 7.18 6.71 -16.84
C HIS A 91 6.93 7.32 -18.23
N ASP A 92 5.84 6.95 -18.91
CA ASP A 92 5.42 7.52 -20.19
C ASP A 92 4.78 8.93 -20.09
N GLY A 93 4.59 9.48 -18.88
CA GLY A 93 3.97 10.80 -18.74
C GLY A 93 4.07 11.43 -17.35
N ALA A 94 5.11 12.25 -17.16
CA ALA A 94 5.25 13.30 -16.14
C ALA A 94 5.50 12.87 -14.67
N PRO A 95 6.20 13.73 -13.88
CA PRO A 95 6.85 13.33 -12.63
C PRO A 95 5.84 13.10 -11.51
N SER A 96 6.03 12.01 -10.78
CA SER A 96 5.20 11.63 -9.63
C SER A 96 5.42 12.60 -8.46
N PRO A 97 4.35 13.03 -7.76
CA PRO A 97 4.47 13.93 -6.62
C PRO A 97 5.08 13.19 -5.43
N GLY A 98 6.25 13.66 -5.00
CA GLY A 98 6.78 13.57 -3.64
C GLY A 98 6.43 12.31 -2.85
N ALA A 99 6.84 11.13 -3.33
CA ALA A 99 6.93 9.95 -2.48
C ALA A 99 8.12 10.19 -1.53
N ASN A 100 7.82 10.75 -0.36
CA ASN A 100 8.76 10.75 0.75
C ASN A 100 9.09 9.28 1.01
N ARG A 101 10.33 8.86 0.69
CA ARG A 101 10.77 7.44 0.68
C ARG A 101 10.17 6.74 1.89
N PHE A 102 9.29 5.78 1.65
CA PHE A 102 8.72 4.98 2.70
C PHE A 102 9.86 4.15 3.29
N ALA A 103 10.35 4.53 4.47
CA ALA A 103 11.24 3.69 5.25
C ALA A 103 10.33 2.79 6.10
N PRO A 104 10.18 1.48 5.77
CA PRO A 104 9.55 0.58 6.72
C PRO A 104 10.35 0.67 8.01
N GLY A 105 9.73 1.19 9.06
CA GLY A 105 10.31 1.16 10.38
C GLY A 105 10.54 -0.30 10.72
N THR A 106 11.80 -0.73 10.65
CA THR A 106 12.28 -2.00 11.18
C THR A 106 11.76 -2.12 12.61
N ALA A 107 10.87 -3.08 12.83
CA ALA A 107 10.56 -3.57 14.17
C ALA A 107 11.74 -4.42 14.67
#